data_AF-A0A2J7ZUT3-F1
#
_entry.id   AF-A0A2J7ZUT3-F1
#
_cell.length_a   1.000
_cell.length_b   1.000
_cell.length_c   1.000
_cell.angle_alpha   90.00
_cell.angle_beta   90.00
_cell.angle_gamma   90.00
#
_symmetry.space_group_name_H-M   'P 1'
#
loop_
_entity.id
_entity.type
_entity.pdbx_description
1 polymer ?
#
loop_
_entity_poly.entity_id
_entity_poly.type
_entity_poly.pdbx_seq_one_letter_code
_entity_poly.pdbx_strand_id
1 'polypeptide(L)'
;NMMRFDLLEVETMQYMCQGLLRLMAGLKLAGALPEPPVPPFNSLAQRFDQRFASFSSLVRPPALLHSDYVASMDPGDREAGHLLSLAAMSFRE
;
A
#
# COMPACT_ATOMS: atom_id res chain seq x y z
N ASN A 1 -19.62 -10.72 -22.32
CA ASN A 1 -18.55 -9.84 -22.84
C ASN A 1 -18.21 -8.70 -21.89
N MET A 2 -19.16 -7.92 -21.37
CA MET A 2 -18.88 -6.80 -20.42
C MET A 2 -18.20 -7.26 -19.11
N MET A 3 -18.73 -8.27 -18.43
CA MET A 3 -18.14 -8.83 -17.20
C MET A 3 -16.68 -9.30 -17.33
N ARG A 4 -16.23 -9.65 -18.54
CA ARG A 4 -14.84 -10.06 -18.78
C ARG A 4 -13.90 -8.86 -18.79
N PHE A 5 -14.35 -7.72 -19.30
CA PHE A 5 -13.60 -6.48 -19.29
C PHE A 5 -13.54 -5.89 -17.88
N ASP A 6 -14.66 -5.91 -17.14
CA ASP A 6 -14.72 -5.43 -15.76
C ASP A 6 -13.79 -6.24 -14.84
N LEU A 7 -13.75 -7.57 -15.01
CA LEU A 7 -12.84 -8.43 -14.25
C LEU A 7 -11.38 -8.12 -14.57
N LEU A 8 -11.06 -7.98 -15.86
CA LEU A 8 -9.71 -7.67 -16.31
C LEU A 8 -9.24 -6.32 -15.74
N GLU A 9 -10.10 -5.30 -15.74
CA GLU A 9 -9.79 -3.99 -15.17
C GLU A 9 -9.45 -4.10 -13.67
N VAL A 10 -10.27 -4.82 -12.91
CA VAL A 10 -10.02 -5.06 -11.48
C VAL A 10 -8.70 -5.79 -11.26
N GLU A 11 -8.40 -6.83 -12.04
CA GLU A 11 -7.14 -7.57 -11.94
C GLU A 11 -5.94 -6.68 -12.26
N THR A 12 -6.01 -5.88 -13.33
CA THR A 12 -4.96 -4.92 -13.70
C THR A 12 -4.75 -3.89 -12.59
N MET A 13 -5.82 -3.32 -12.02
CA MET A 13 -5.73 -2.39 -10.89
C MET A 13 -5.07 -3.04 -9.66
N GLN A 14 -5.42 -4.29 -9.36
CA GLN A 14 -4.81 -5.02 -8.25
C GLN A 14 -3.31 -5.22 -8.47
N TYR A 15 -2.88 -5.63 -9.67
CA TYR A 15 -1.46 -5.77 -9.99
C TYR A 15 -0.70 -4.45 -9.87
N MET A 16 -1.26 -3.35 -10.40
CA MET A 16 -0.65 -2.03 -10.27
C MET A 16 -0.52 -1.60 -8.80
N CYS A 17 -1.57 -1.74 -7.99
CA CYS A 17 -1.54 -1.41 -6.57
C CYS A 17 -0.50 -2.24 -5.80
N GLN A 18 -0.38 -3.53 -6.10
CA GLN A 18 0.65 -4.38 -5.50
C GLN A 18 2.06 -3.95 -5.93
N GLY A 19 2.25 -3.58 -7.20
CA GLY A 19 3.50 -3.04 -7.70
C GLY A 19 3.91 -1.77 -6.97
N LEU A 20 2.97 -0.83 -6.80
CA LEU A 20 3.20 0.42 -6.10
C LEU A 20 3.55 0.19 -4.62
N LEU A 21 2.88 -0.75 -3.95
CA LEU A 21 3.20 -1.10 -2.57
C LEU A 21 4.63 -1.62 -2.43
N ARG A 22 5.03 -2.55 -3.30
CA ARG A 22 6.39 -3.12 -3.31
C ARG A 22 7.45 -2.06 -3.65
N LEU A 23 7.14 -1.16 -4.58
CA LEU A 23 7.99 -0.03 -4.91
C LEU A 23 8.24 0.86 -3.68
N MET A 24 7.18 1.27 -2.99
CA MET A 24 7.27 2.12 -1.80
C MET A 24 8.06 1.45 -0.68
N ALA A 25 7.82 0.16 -0.43
CA ALA A 25 8.58 -0.62 0.55
C ALA A 25 10.07 -0.73 0.18
N GLY A 26 10.38 -1.01 -1.09
CA GLY A 26 11.75 -1.08 -1.59
C GLY A 26 12.49 0.27 -1.48
N LEU A 27 11.82 1.38 -1.83
CA LEU A 27 12.38 2.72 -1.69
C LEU A 27 12.63 3.10 -0.23
N LYS A 28 11.72 2.72 0.68
CA LYS A 28 11.90 2.91 2.12
C LYS A 28 13.14 2.17 2.63
N LEU A 29 13.30 0.90 2.28
CA LEU A 29 14.46 0.09 2.69
C LEU A 29 15.78 0.61 2.09
N ALA A 30 15.74 1.15 0.88
CA ALA A 30 16.89 1.77 0.23
C ALA A 30 17.29 3.13 0.86
N GLY A 31 16.53 3.64 1.84
CA GLY A 31 16.76 4.96 2.43
C GLY A 31 16.45 6.12 1.46
N ALA A 32 15.68 5.85 0.40
CA ALA A 32 15.37 6.83 -0.64
C ALA A 32 14.14 7.69 -0.30
N LEU A 33 13.36 7.32 0.71
CA LEU A 33 12.22 8.09 1.19
C LEU A 33 12.62 8.91 2.43
N PRO A 34 12.32 10.23 2.45
CA PRO A 34 12.55 11.02 3.66
C PRO A 34 11.61 10.56 4.78
N GLU A 35 12.12 10.52 6.00
CA GLU A 35 11.28 10.32 7.17
C GLU A 35 10.31 11.50 7.32
N PRO A 36 8.99 11.25 7.43
CA PRO A 36 8.03 12.32 7.56
C PRO A 36 8.21 13.04 8.90
N PRO A 37 7.99 14.37 8.97
CA PRO A 37 8.06 15.10 10.22
C PRO A 37 7.03 14.53 11.21
N VAL A 38 7.44 14.39 12.47
CA VAL A 38 6.56 13.97 13.57
C VAL A 38 5.73 15.18 14.01
N PRO A 39 4.40 15.19 13.79
CA PRO A 39 3.57 16.29 14.24
C PRO A 39 3.47 16.26 15.77
N PRO A 40 3.35 17.42 16.43
CA PRO A 40 3.37 17.48 17.90
C PRO A 40 2.08 17.01 18.57
N PHE A 41 0.97 16.83 17.83
CA PHE A 41 -0.36 16.61 18.43
C PHE A 41 -1.00 15.26 18.14
N ASN A 42 -0.70 14.64 16.99
CA ASN A 42 -1.37 13.42 16.55
C ASN A 42 -0.38 12.24 16.47
N SER A 43 -0.80 11.09 16.99
CA SER A 43 -0.09 9.83 16.78
C SER A 43 -0.23 9.35 15.33
N LEU A 44 0.62 8.41 14.91
CA LEU A 44 0.52 7.80 13.58
C LEU A 44 -0.83 7.08 13.38
N ALA A 45 -1.35 6.42 14.41
CA ALA A 45 -2.66 5.75 14.35
C ALA A 45 -3.81 6.76 14.13
N GLN A 46 -3.82 7.87 14.86
CA GLN A 46 -4.83 8.92 14.65
C GLN A 46 -4.78 9.52 13.25
N ARG A 47 -3.57 9.70 12.70
CA ARG A 47 -3.38 10.19 11.33
C ARG A 47 -3.85 9.18 10.29
N PHE A 48 -3.63 7.89 10.54
CA PHE A 48 -4.17 6.83 9.71
C PHE A 48 -5.70 6.88 9.70
N ASP A 49 -6.33 6.94 10.88
CA ASP A 49 -7.79 7.00 10.99
C ASP A 49 -8.35 8.24 10.27
N GLN A 50 -7.70 9.40 10.42
CA GLN A 50 -8.06 10.63 9.70
C GLN A 50 -7.96 10.47 8.18
N ARG A 51 -6.93 9.78 7.69
CA ARG A 51 -6.71 9.56 6.25
C ARG A 51 -7.77 8.64 5.64
N PHE A 52 -8.23 7.64 6.40
CA PHE A 52 -9.22 6.66 5.95
C PHE A 52 -10.64 6.93 6.46
N ALA A 53 -10.88 8.07 7.12
CA ALA A 53 -12.17 8.43 7.71
C ALA A 53 -13.32 8.40 6.70
N SER A 54 -13.07 8.72 5.42
CA SER A 54 -14.07 8.66 4.35
C SER A 54 -14.66 7.27 4.12
N PHE A 55 -13.94 6.21 4.51
CA PHE A 55 -14.39 4.82 4.38
C PHE A 55 -15.10 4.30 5.63
N SER A 56 -15.16 5.07 6.72
CA SER A 56 -15.74 4.65 8.00
C SER A 56 -17.24 4.33 7.93
N SER A 57 -17.95 4.87 6.93
CA SER A 57 -19.37 4.60 6.70
C SER A 57 -19.64 3.29 5.95
N LEU A 58 -18.62 2.67 5.35
CA LEU A 58 -18.76 1.43 4.61
C LEU A 58 -18.80 0.24 5.58
N VAL A 59 -19.85 -0.57 5.47
CA VAL A 59 -20.00 -1.80 6.28
C VAL A 59 -19.20 -2.96 5.68
N ARG A 60 -19.00 -2.96 4.36
CA ARG A 60 -18.27 -4.00 3.64
C ARG A 60 -17.42 -3.39 2.51
N PRO A 61 -16.16 -3.84 2.34
CA PRO A 61 -15.42 -4.74 3.22
C PRO A 61 -15.17 -4.12 4.62
N PRO A 62 -14.79 -4.93 5.64
CA PRO A 62 -14.41 -4.40 6.94
C PRO A 62 -13.29 -3.36 6.80
N ALA A 63 -13.31 -2.34 7.66
CA ALA A 63 -12.30 -1.30 7.67
C ALA A 63 -10.91 -1.88 7.98
N LEU A 64 -9.89 -1.40 7.27
CA LEU A 64 -8.49 -1.73 7.53
C LEU A 64 -8.07 -1.06 8.85
N LEU A 65 -7.56 -1.85 9.80
CA LEU A 65 -7.04 -1.29 11.06
C LEU A 65 -5.61 -0.79 10.87
N HIS A 66 -5.21 0.20 11.67
CA HIS A 66 -3.83 0.70 11.65
C HIS A 66 -2.81 -0.42 11.94
N SER A 67 -3.13 -1.37 12.82
CA SER A 67 -2.27 -2.53 13.09
C SER A 67 -2.06 -3.41 11.85
N ASP A 68 -3.12 -3.65 11.09
CA ASP A 68 -3.07 -4.47 9.88
C ASP A 68 -2.26 -3.77 8.79
N TYR A 69 -2.43 -2.45 8.68
CA TYR A 69 -1.61 -1.61 7.83
C TYR A 69 -0.13 -1.72 8.20
N VAL A 70 0.24 -1.53 9.46
CA VAL A 70 1.64 -1.63 9.91
C VAL A 70 2.21 -3.01 9.63
N ALA A 71 1.47 -4.08 9.92
CA ALA A 71 1.91 -5.44 9.66
C ALA A 71 2.11 -5.71 8.16
N SER A 72 1.22 -5.19 7.29
CA SER A 72 1.35 -5.35 5.84
C SER A 72 2.52 -4.58 5.22
N MET A 73 3.03 -3.56 5.92
CA MET A 73 4.17 -2.74 5.49
C MET A 73 5.52 -3.29 5.98
N ASP A 74 5.54 -4.37 6.75
CA ASP A 74 6.75 -5.02 7.21
C ASP A 74 7.38 -5.86 6.07
N PRO A 75 8.58 -5.48 5.56
CA PRO A 75 9.23 -6.25 4.51
C PRO A 75 9.80 -7.58 5.02
N GLY A 76 9.91 -7.80 6.33
CA GLY A 76 10.64 -8.93 6.91
C GLY A 76 12.11 -8.93 6.49
N ASP A 77 12.67 -10.11 6.18
CA ASP A 77 14.07 -10.28 5.77
C ASP A 77 14.32 -9.96 4.27
N ARG A 78 13.42 -9.22 3.61
CA ARG A 78 13.54 -8.94 2.17
C ARG A 78 14.44 -7.74 1.90
N GLU A 79 15.32 -7.90 0.92
CA GLU A 79 16.19 -6.84 0.44
C GLU A 79 15.46 -5.82 -0.44
N ALA A 80 15.91 -4.56 -0.39
CA ALA A 80 15.34 -3.46 -1.20
C ALA A 80 15.32 -3.79 -2.70
N GLY A 81 16.45 -4.30 -3.24
CA GLY A 81 16.56 -4.65 -4.65
C GLY A 81 15.59 -5.74 -5.09
N HIS A 82 15.26 -6.68 -4.20
CA HIS A 82 14.27 -7.72 -4.49
C HIS A 82 12.86 -7.12 -4.62
N LEU A 83 12.45 -6.26 -3.69
CA LEU A 83 11.15 -5.59 -3.74
C LEU A 83 11.00 -4.69 -4.97
N LEU A 84 12.05 -3.96 -5.35
CA LEU A 84 12.06 -3.11 -6.54
C LEU A 84 11.95 -3.93 -7.84
N SER A 85 12.60 -5.11 -7.90
CA SER A 85 12.47 -6.03 -9.04
C SER A 85 11.05 -6.55 -9.18
N LEU A 86 10.42 -7.00 -8.09
CA LEU A 86 9.02 -7.43 -8.09
C LEU A 86 8.04 -6.30 -8.46
N ALA A 87 8.32 -5.07 -8.01
CA ALA A 87 7.55 -3.91 -8.40
C ALA A 87 7.65 -3.66 -9.91
N ALA A 88 8.86 -3.69 -10.48
CA ALA A 88 9.07 -3.51 -11.92
C ALA A 88 8.33 -4.55 -12.77
N MET A 89 8.22 -5.80 -12.31
CA MET A 89 7.42 -6.83 -12.99
C MET A 89 5.92 -6.52 -13.02
N SER A 90 5.43 -5.76 -12.04
CA SER A 90 4.01 -5.42 -11.90
C SER A 90 3.58 -4.25 -12.81
N PHE A 91 4.54 -3.58 -13.46
CA PHE A 91 4.32 -2.44 -14.38
C PHE A 91 4.68 -2.77 -15.84
N ARG A 92 4.96 -4.04 -16.16
CA ARG A 92 5.23 -4.44 -17.54
C ARG A 92 3.91 -4.53 -18.30
N GLU A 93 3.89 -3.90 -19.48
CA GLU A 93 2.84 -4.05 -20.49
C GLU A 93 2.79 -5.48 -21.05
#